data_AF-A0A921E7J5-F1
#
_entry.id   AF-A0A921E7J5-F1
#
_cell.length_a   1.000
_cell.length_b   1.000
_cell.length_c   1.000
_cell.angle_alpha   90.00
_cell.angle_beta   90.00
_cell.angle_gamma   90.00
#
_symmetry.space_group_name_H-M   'P 1'
#
loop_
_entity.id
_entity.type
_entity.pdbx_description
1 polymer ?
#
loop_
_entity_poly.entity_id
_entity_poly.type
_entity_poly.pdbx_seq_one_letter_code
_entity_poly.pdbx_strand_id
1 'polypeptide(L)'
;MERTDFIENRADVIKNIYTLYSYLGSNSEEERDWALNRFKQGKWYIVEPFGNMLFFAPSRFVGYKNNNIAKHTENHGDGTQTNEYFRRNRLYKISEDEFLSKQFNNFMLSIGIDKESAQFFIPYNQEISDLQSGHKCYFICPTHCSGQKEDAWKSFFEKGIMAIGWNNTDYSNYTLEEITKEYVDDAKAIAAFTLIKQIKEGDIICCTNNAYGLWGIGIATSSYRFKENIHKAGVDEDGEEAYYSHYINVAWICFKEQGFIPTSDLHIHAPEKMWQPYGTLTQKDIP
;
A
#
# COMPACT_ATOMS: atom_id res chain seq x y z
N MET A 1 23.73 17.54 12.29
CA MET A 1 24.28 17.03 11.01
C MET A 1 23.20 17.18 9.95
N GLU A 2 23.55 17.43 8.69
CA GLU A 2 22.56 17.45 7.60
C GLU A 2 22.13 16.01 7.27
N ARG A 3 20.85 15.80 6.98
CA ARG A 3 20.36 14.50 6.49
C ARG A 3 20.24 14.51 4.98
N THR A 4 20.77 13.47 4.35
CA THR A 4 20.79 13.31 2.90
C THR A 4 20.05 12.07 2.42
N ASP A 5 19.57 11.23 3.35
CA ASP A 5 18.85 9.99 3.07
C ASP A 5 17.35 10.23 2.96
N PHE A 6 16.97 11.06 1.99
CA PHE A 6 15.58 11.29 1.64
C PHE A 6 14.92 10.01 1.09
N ILE A 7 13.59 9.96 1.20
CA ILE A 7 12.78 8.94 0.53
C ILE A 7 12.97 8.94 -1.00
N GLU A 8 12.72 7.82 -1.66
CA GLU A 8 12.86 7.69 -3.12
C GLU A 8 11.49 7.63 -3.81
N ASN A 9 10.50 7.05 -3.15
CA ASN A 9 9.18 6.79 -3.72
C ASN A 9 8.07 6.86 -2.64
N ARG A 10 6.81 6.74 -3.07
CA ARG A 10 5.65 6.77 -2.15
C ARG A 10 5.59 5.59 -1.19
N ALA A 11 6.11 4.42 -1.55
CA ALA A 11 6.12 3.28 -0.63
C ALA A 11 7.02 3.54 0.59
N ASP A 12 8.15 4.24 0.44
CA ASP A 12 8.97 4.66 1.58
C ASP A 12 8.20 5.57 2.54
N VAL A 13 7.42 6.51 1.99
CA VAL A 13 6.59 7.43 2.77
C VAL A 13 5.50 6.67 3.52
N ILE A 14 4.75 5.81 2.84
CA ILE A 14 3.70 4.97 3.44
C ILE A 14 4.26 4.08 4.56
N LYS A 15 5.45 3.48 4.36
CA LYS A 15 6.11 2.69 5.40
C LYS A 15 6.44 3.52 6.63
N ASN A 16 6.97 4.74 6.45
CA ASN A 16 7.24 5.65 7.56
C ASN A 16 5.94 6.09 8.28
N ILE A 17 4.85 6.32 7.53
CA ILE A 17 3.53 6.59 8.13
C ILE A 17 3.14 5.42 9.03
N TYR A 18 3.20 4.19 8.51
CA TYR A 18 2.88 3.00 9.28
C TYR A 18 3.77 2.85 10.53
N THR A 19 5.08 3.06 10.41
CA THR A 19 6.00 3.07 11.56
C THR A 19 5.60 4.10 12.62
N LEU A 20 5.21 5.31 12.21
CA LEU A 20 4.75 6.33 13.16
C LEU A 20 3.43 5.93 13.84
N TYR A 21 2.52 5.31 13.10
CA TYR A 21 1.23 4.85 13.61
C TYR A 21 1.39 3.65 14.55
N SER A 22 2.35 2.75 14.31
CA SER A 22 2.63 1.65 15.24
C SER A 22 3.07 2.15 16.62
N TYR A 23 3.73 3.32 16.69
CA TYR A 23 4.06 3.94 17.98
C TYR A 23 2.84 4.55 18.67
N LEU A 24 1.87 5.11 17.94
CA LEU A 24 0.61 5.57 18.53
C LEU A 24 -0.17 4.42 19.19
N GLY A 25 -0.15 3.25 18.57
CA GLY A 25 -0.78 2.02 19.08
C GLY A 25 0.10 1.19 20.01
N SER A 26 1.31 1.65 20.36
CA SER A 26 2.25 0.88 21.18
C SER A 26 1.79 0.79 22.64
N ASN A 27 2.09 -0.34 23.26
CA ASN A 27 1.95 -0.53 24.71
C ASN A 27 3.00 0.25 25.51
N SER A 28 4.06 0.73 24.86
CA SER A 28 5.05 1.62 25.48
C SER A 28 4.52 3.06 25.54
N GLU A 29 4.35 3.58 26.75
CA GLU A 29 3.95 4.98 26.97
C GLU A 29 4.98 5.97 26.39
N GLU A 30 6.27 5.65 26.49
CA GLU A 30 7.34 6.46 25.92
C GLU A 30 7.22 6.57 24.40
N GLU A 31 6.99 5.45 23.69
CA GLU A 31 6.84 5.46 22.23
C GLU A 31 5.57 6.22 21.80
N ARG A 32 4.47 6.04 22.54
CA ARG A 32 3.21 6.71 22.27
C ARG A 32 3.33 8.22 22.45
N ASP A 33 3.88 8.67 23.59
CA ASP A 33 4.14 10.09 23.84
C ASP A 33 5.13 10.67 22.84
N TRP A 34 6.11 9.85 22.42
CA TRP A 34 7.04 10.22 21.37
C TRP A 34 6.28 10.50 20.07
N ALA A 35 5.39 9.60 19.63
CA ALA A 35 4.62 9.80 18.41
C ALA A 35 3.66 11.00 18.50
N LEU A 36 2.91 11.11 19.61
CA LEU A 36 1.97 12.22 19.84
C LEU A 36 2.66 13.58 19.76
N ASN A 37 3.87 13.73 20.31
CA ASN A 37 4.62 14.98 20.22
C ASN A 37 4.98 15.37 18.79
N ARG A 38 5.25 14.40 17.92
CA ARG A 38 5.49 14.63 16.47
C ARG A 38 4.23 15.13 15.78
N PHE A 39 3.06 14.57 16.11
CA PHE A 39 1.78 15.06 15.63
C PHE A 39 1.43 16.45 16.18
N LYS A 40 1.74 16.77 17.43
CA LYS A 40 1.50 18.12 17.99
C LYS A 40 2.33 19.19 17.27
N GLN A 41 3.61 18.91 17.06
CA GLN A 41 4.59 19.86 16.51
C GLN A 41 4.56 20.01 14.98
N GLY A 42 3.94 19.07 14.27
CA GLY A 42 3.85 19.10 12.81
C GLY A 42 3.16 20.37 12.30
N LYS A 43 3.65 20.91 11.18
CA LYS A 43 3.00 22.04 10.47
C LYS A 43 2.51 21.60 9.09
N TRP A 44 3.33 20.79 8.43
CA TRP A 44 3.05 20.19 7.13
C TRP A 44 2.84 18.69 7.29
N TYR A 45 1.82 18.16 6.63
CA TYR A 45 1.45 16.76 6.69
C TYR A 45 1.37 16.17 5.29
N ILE A 46 1.90 14.96 5.13
CA ILE A 46 1.56 14.10 4.01
C ILE A 46 0.20 13.46 4.28
N VAL A 47 -0.62 13.40 3.24
CA VAL A 47 -1.90 12.69 3.20
C VAL A 47 -1.74 11.49 2.27
N GLU A 48 -2.13 10.31 2.76
CA GLU A 48 -2.12 9.06 1.99
C GLU A 48 -3.44 8.32 2.19
N PRO A 49 -4.13 7.87 1.12
CA PRO A 49 -5.31 7.03 1.26
C PRO A 49 -4.93 5.62 1.74
N PHE A 50 -5.68 5.11 2.71
CA PHE A 50 -5.62 3.74 3.19
C PHE A 50 -7.03 3.16 3.20
N GLY A 51 -7.43 2.50 2.10
CA GLY A 51 -8.83 2.16 1.92
C GLY A 51 -9.70 3.42 2.01
N ASN A 52 -10.83 3.35 2.70
CA ASN A 52 -11.76 4.49 2.85
C ASN A 52 -11.31 5.55 3.89
N MET A 53 -10.08 5.47 4.41
CA MET A 53 -9.55 6.41 5.39
C MET A 53 -8.37 7.20 4.82
N LEU A 54 -8.13 8.38 5.39
CA LEU A 54 -6.92 9.16 5.11
C LEU A 54 -5.96 9.04 6.29
N PHE A 55 -4.72 8.69 5.98
CA PHE A 55 -3.63 8.79 6.93
C PHE A 55 -2.92 10.12 6.78
N PHE A 56 -2.63 10.73 7.93
CA PHE A 56 -1.88 11.96 8.05
C PHE A 56 -0.57 11.69 8.77
N ALA A 57 0.54 12.26 8.31
CA ALA A 57 1.81 12.21 9.03
C ALA A 57 2.68 13.44 8.81
N PRO A 58 3.43 13.92 9.82
CA PRO A 58 4.32 15.08 9.67
C PRO A 58 5.36 14.87 8.57
N SER A 59 5.42 15.81 7.61
CA SER A 59 6.25 15.72 6.41
C SER A 59 7.74 15.46 6.71
N ARG A 60 8.27 16.14 7.73
CA ARG A 60 9.65 15.96 8.20
C ARG A 60 9.94 14.53 8.65
N PHE A 61 9.01 13.85 9.31
CA PHE A 61 9.25 12.49 9.79
C PHE A 61 9.25 11.51 8.61
N VAL A 62 8.31 11.66 7.69
CA VAL A 62 8.11 10.69 6.60
C VAL A 62 8.97 10.96 5.37
N GLY A 63 9.65 12.11 5.30
CA GLY A 63 10.51 12.50 4.18
C GLY A 63 11.89 11.86 4.15
N TYR A 64 12.23 11.02 5.13
CA TYR A 64 13.53 10.34 5.21
C TYR A 64 13.40 8.82 5.15
N LYS A 65 14.35 8.13 4.51
CA LYS A 65 14.28 6.68 4.26
C LYS A 65 14.33 5.86 5.55
N ASN A 66 13.38 4.93 5.71
CA ASN A 66 13.28 4.01 6.85
C ASN A 66 13.46 4.74 8.19
N ASN A 67 12.73 5.83 8.39
CA ASN A 67 12.86 6.69 9.55
C ASN A 67 12.10 6.09 10.74
N ASN A 68 12.70 6.13 11.93
CA ASN A 68 12.18 5.53 13.16
C ASN A 68 12.56 6.39 14.37
N ILE A 69 12.12 6.02 15.58
CA ILE A 69 12.43 6.78 16.81
C ILE A 69 13.94 7.02 16.97
N ALA A 70 14.77 5.98 16.81
CA ALA A 70 16.21 6.07 17.02
C ALA A 70 16.86 7.05 16.04
N LYS A 71 16.65 6.86 14.74
CA LYS A 71 17.21 7.73 13.69
C LYS A 71 16.71 9.16 13.80
N HIS A 72 15.42 9.35 14.08
CA HIS A 72 14.83 10.69 14.17
C HIS A 72 15.28 11.43 15.44
N THR A 73 15.53 10.70 16.53
CA THR A 73 16.05 11.30 17.77
C THR A 73 17.52 11.67 17.64
N GLU A 74 18.33 10.83 16.97
CA GLU A 74 19.72 11.15 16.64
C GLU A 74 19.81 12.37 15.71
N ASN A 75 18.97 12.41 14.68
CA ASN A 75 18.90 13.54 13.75
C ASN A 75 17.51 13.65 13.10
N HIS A 76 16.73 14.62 13.55
CA HIS A 76 15.36 14.82 13.07
C HIS A 76 15.28 15.44 11.66
N GLY A 77 16.40 15.93 11.12
CA GLY A 77 16.46 16.61 9.82
C GLY A 77 15.66 17.92 9.76
N ASP A 78 15.35 18.39 8.55
CA ASP A 78 14.64 19.65 8.30
C ASP A 78 13.36 19.42 7.47
N GLY A 79 12.24 19.93 8.00
CA GLY A 79 10.94 19.93 7.32
C GLY A 79 10.96 20.73 6.01
N THR A 80 11.76 21.78 5.92
CA THR A 80 11.88 22.61 4.72
C THR A 80 12.50 21.82 3.57
N GLN A 81 13.57 21.07 3.86
CA GLN A 81 14.25 20.23 2.88
C GLN A 81 13.36 19.08 2.40
N THR A 82 12.67 18.39 3.32
CA THR A 82 11.73 17.31 2.94
C THR A 82 10.55 17.85 2.10
N ASN A 83 9.98 19.00 2.46
CA ASN A 83 8.93 19.66 1.69
C ASN A 83 9.38 20.09 0.28
N GLU A 84 10.61 20.57 0.13
CA GLU A 84 11.19 20.84 -1.18
C GLU A 84 11.40 19.55 -1.98
N TYR A 85 11.92 18.51 -1.33
CA TYR A 85 12.16 17.21 -1.96
C TYR A 85 10.89 16.58 -2.51
N PHE A 86 9.79 16.59 -1.74
CA PHE A 86 8.48 16.08 -2.20
C PHE A 86 7.99 16.78 -3.47
N ARG A 87 8.13 18.11 -3.53
CA ARG A 87 7.71 18.93 -4.68
C ARG A 87 8.62 18.72 -5.89
N ARG A 88 9.94 18.80 -5.69
CA ARG A 88 10.94 18.71 -6.76
C ARG A 88 10.89 17.37 -7.48
N ASN A 89 10.67 16.29 -6.74
CA ASN A 89 10.59 14.94 -7.30
C ASN A 89 9.18 14.54 -7.73
N ARG A 90 8.21 15.47 -7.71
CA ARG A 90 6.80 15.21 -8.10
C ARG A 90 6.21 13.98 -7.39
N LEU A 91 6.53 13.83 -6.10
CA LEU A 91 5.95 12.78 -5.26
C LEU A 91 4.63 13.25 -4.66
N TYR A 92 4.60 14.50 -4.19
CA TYR A 92 3.42 15.13 -3.62
C TYR A 92 3.28 16.59 -4.09
N LYS A 93 2.05 17.09 -4.07
CA LYS A 93 1.70 18.49 -4.32
C LYS A 93 0.96 19.07 -3.13
N ILE A 94 1.06 20.39 -2.94
CA ILE A 94 0.31 21.08 -1.89
C ILE A 94 -1.16 21.08 -2.26
N SER A 95 -2.03 20.86 -1.28
CA SER A 95 -3.48 20.98 -1.43
C SER A 95 -4.09 21.69 -0.23
N GLU A 96 -5.03 22.59 -0.51
CA GLU A 96 -5.83 23.29 0.49
C GLU A 96 -7.29 22.97 0.19
N ASP A 97 -7.91 22.16 1.03
CA ASP A 97 -9.30 21.71 0.84
C ASP A 97 -9.97 21.44 2.20
N GLU A 98 -11.23 21.86 2.33
CA GLU A 98 -11.99 21.71 3.57
C GLU A 98 -12.20 20.24 3.97
N PHE A 99 -12.30 19.33 3.00
CA PHE A 99 -12.37 17.89 3.24
C PHE A 99 -11.12 17.40 3.98
N LEU A 100 -9.93 17.82 3.54
CA LEU A 100 -8.67 17.43 4.19
C LEU A 100 -8.60 17.98 5.62
N SER A 101 -8.95 19.25 5.82
CA SER A 101 -8.99 19.87 7.15
C SER A 101 -9.96 19.14 8.09
N LYS A 102 -11.15 18.76 7.60
CA LYS A 102 -12.14 18.01 8.37
C LYS A 102 -11.63 16.62 8.76
N GLN A 103 -11.08 15.87 7.80
CA GLN A 103 -10.53 14.53 8.07
C GLN A 103 -9.32 14.60 9.01
N PHE A 104 -8.47 15.61 8.86
CA PHE A 104 -7.34 15.85 9.74
C PHE A 104 -7.78 16.14 11.17
N ASN A 105 -8.76 17.03 11.36
CA ASN A 105 -9.27 17.36 12.70
C ASN A 105 -9.89 16.13 13.37
N ASN A 106 -10.68 15.34 12.63
CA ASN A 106 -11.22 14.08 13.14
C ASN A 106 -10.10 13.13 13.59
N PHE A 107 -9.05 12.98 12.79
CA PHE A 107 -7.89 12.16 13.13
C PHE A 107 -7.16 12.69 14.37
N MET A 108 -6.83 13.98 14.43
CA MET A 108 -6.10 14.58 15.55
C MET A 108 -6.88 14.44 16.87
N LEU A 109 -8.20 14.66 16.85
CA LEU A 109 -9.06 14.43 18.01
C LEU A 109 -9.08 12.97 18.44
N SER A 110 -9.10 12.03 17.49
CA SER A 110 -9.09 10.59 17.81
C SER A 110 -7.83 10.15 18.57
N ILE A 111 -6.72 10.87 18.40
CA ILE A 111 -5.45 10.66 19.13
C ILE A 111 -5.25 11.63 20.30
N GLY A 112 -6.31 12.35 20.72
CA GLY A 112 -6.29 13.24 21.88
C GLY A 112 -5.52 14.55 21.68
N ILE A 113 -5.39 15.01 20.44
CA ILE A 113 -4.71 16.27 20.10
C ILE A 113 -5.73 17.27 19.55
N ASP A 114 -5.79 18.44 20.16
CA ASP A 114 -6.45 19.60 19.59
C ASP A 114 -5.42 20.42 18.77
N LYS A 115 -5.71 20.62 17.48
CA LYS A 115 -4.82 21.32 16.55
C LYS A 115 -5.63 22.10 15.53
N GLU A 116 -5.49 23.42 15.56
CA GLU A 116 -6.32 24.33 14.77
C GLU A 116 -5.92 24.45 13.29
N SER A 117 -4.65 24.18 12.94
CA SER A 117 -4.17 24.36 11.57
C SER A 117 -3.04 23.41 11.17
N ALA A 118 -3.06 23.05 9.88
CA ALA A 118 -2.07 22.25 9.20
C ALA A 118 -2.09 22.57 7.70
N GLN A 119 -0.97 22.30 7.02
CA GLN A 119 -0.86 22.34 5.57
C GLN A 119 -0.67 20.92 5.03
N PHE A 120 -1.26 20.63 3.88
CA PHE A 120 -1.34 19.26 3.37
C PHE A 120 -0.60 19.10 2.05
N PHE A 121 0.04 17.95 1.93
CA PHE A 121 0.58 17.39 0.71
C PHE A 121 -0.22 16.15 0.33
N ILE A 122 -0.77 16.11 -0.88
CA ILE A 122 -1.44 14.94 -1.44
C ILE A 122 -0.58 14.33 -2.56
N PRO A 123 -0.75 13.04 -2.91
CA PRO A 123 0.02 12.42 -3.97
C PRO A 123 -0.05 13.22 -5.28
N TYR A 124 1.08 13.37 -5.97
CA TYR A 124 1.21 14.35 -7.06
C TYR A 124 0.17 14.16 -8.19
N ASN A 125 -0.16 12.91 -8.51
CA ASN A 125 -1.09 12.55 -9.58
C ASN A 125 -2.55 12.40 -9.11
N GLN A 126 -2.85 12.67 -7.84
CA GLN A 126 -4.21 12.55 -7.30
C GLN A 126 -4.86 13.92 -7.13
N GLU A 127 -6.17 13.95 -7.25
CA GLU A 127 -7.03 15.08 -6.89
C GLU A 127 -7.85 14.76 -5.63
N ILE A 128 -8.48 15.78 -5.05
CA ILE A 128 -9.35 15.61 -3.86
C ILE A 128 -10.47 14.60 -4.12
N SER A 129 -11.03 14.58 -5.33
CA SER A 129 -12.07 13.60 -5.71
C SER A 129 -11.57 12.16 -5.64
N ASP A 130 -10.29 11.92 -5.89
CA ASP A 130 -9.71 10.57 -5.79
C ASP A 130 -9.63 10.15 -4.31
N LEU A 131 -9.25 11.07 -3.42
CA LEU A 131 -9.19 10.85 -1.97
C LEU A 131 -10.56 10.69 -1.31
N GLN A 132 -11.63 11.19 -1.95
CA GLN A 132 -13.02 11.01 -1.52
C GLN A 132 -13.63 9.72 -2.04
N SER A 133 -12.99 9.09 -3.03
CA SER A 133 -13.57 7.95 -3.72
C SER A 133 -13.52 6.68 -2.86
N GLY A 134 -14.56 5.87 -2.94
CA GLY A 134 -14.58 4.59 -2.23
C GLY A 134 -13.50 3.65 -2.76
N HIS A 135 -12.79 3.00 -1.84
CA HIS A 135 -11.74 2.04 -2.11
C HIS A 135 -12.20 0.62 -1.87
N LYS A 136 -11.49 -0.32 -2.50
CA LYS A 136 -11.79 -1.75 -2.46
C LYS A 136 -10.64 -2.52 -1.83
N CYS A 137 -10.95 -3.73 -1.37
CA CYS A 137 -9.97 -4.67 -0.87
C CYS A 137 -9.85 -5.84 -1.85
N TYR A 138 -8.62 -6.16 -2.27
CA TYR A 138 -8.33 -7.21 -3.23
C TYR A 138 -7.47 -8.30 -2.59
N PHE A 139 -7.76 -9.54 -2.94
CA PHE A 139 -7.05 -10.71 -2.47
C PHE A 139 -6.37 -11.40 -3.63
N ILE A 140 -5.05 -11.62 -3.51
CA ILE A 140 -4.19 -12.18 -4.55
C ILE A 140 -3.41 -13.36 -3.98
N CYS A 141 -3.27 -14.44 -4.76
CA CYS A 141 -2.32 -15.50 -4.45
C CYS A 141 -1.01 -15.19 -5.18
N PRO A 142 0.18 -15.28 -4.53
CA PRO A 142 1.42 -14.89 -5.20
C PRO A 142 1.82 -15.86 -6.30
N THR A 143 1.27 -17.08 -6.31
CA THR A 143 1.56 -18.07 -7.35
C THR A 143 0.50 -19.16 -7.44
N HIS A 144 0.33 -19.71 -8.65
CA HIS A 144 -0.40 -20.95 -8.89
C HIS A 144 0.47 -22.20 -8.65
N CYS A 145 1.80 -22.07 -8.65
CA CYS A 145 2.75 -23.18 -8.50
C CYS A 145 2.69 -23.77 -7.08
N SER A 146 2.48 -25.08 -6.99
CA SER A 146 2.39 -25.78 -5.71
C SER A 146 3.72 -25.73 -4.94
N GLY A 147 3.67 -25.46 -3.63
CA GLY A 147 4.87 -25.37 -2.78
C GLY A 147 5.72 -24.09 -2.95
N GLN A 148 5.45 -23.23 -3.92
CA GLN A 148 6.30 -22.08 -4.27
C GLN A 148 5.86 -20.74 -3.64
N LYS A 149 4.83 -20.75 -2.78
CA LYS A 149 4.19 -19.51 -2.28
C LYS A 149 5.11 -18.60 -1.50
N GLU A 150 6.02 -19.14 -0.69
CA GLU A 150 6.94 -18.35 0.12
C GLU A 150 7.92 -17.58 -0.78
N ASP A 151 8.52 -18.24 -1.76
CA ASP A 151 9.48 -17.61 -2.67
C ASP A 151 8.80 -16.64 -3.65
N ALA A 152 7.59 -16.98 -4.11
CA ALA A 152 6.77 -16.04 -4.88
C ALA A 152 6.41 -14.79 -4.05
N TRP A 153 6.04 -14.97 -2.77
CA TRP A 153 5.79 -13.85 -1.87
C TRP A 153 7.03 -12.96 -1.71
N LYS A 154 8.22 -13.53 -1.51
CA LYS A 154 9.47 -12.75 -1.44
C LYS A 154 9.64 -11.88 -2.68
N SER A 155 9.34 -12.41 -3.87
CA SER A 155 9.37 -11.61 -5.10
C SER A 155 8.34 -10.48 -5.13
N PHE A 156 7.12 -10.64 -4.59
CA PHE A 156 6.15 -9.55 -4.46
C PHE A 156 6.65 -8.48 -3.48
N PHE A 157 7.16 -8.93 -2.34
CA PHE A 157 7.61 -8.08 -1.25
C PHE A 157 8.81 -7.22 -1.65
N GLU A 158 9.88 -7.83 -2.16
CA GLU A 158 11.13 -7.16 -2.53
C GLU A 158 10.92 -6.17 -3.68
N LYS A 159 10.06 -6.52 -4.64
CA LYS A 159 9.77 -5.65 -5.80
C LYS A 159 8.71 -4.60 -5.48
N GLY A 160 7.99 -4.72 -4.36
CA GLY A 160 6.89 -3.82 -4.00
C GLY A 160 5.75 -3.89 -5.01
N ILE A 161 5.32 -5.10 -5.38
CA ILE A 161 4.27 -5.33 -6.37
C ILE A 161 3.30 -6.43 -5.94
N MET A 162 2.15 -6.50 -6.62
CA MET A 162 1.45 -7.76 -6.87
C MET A 162 1.38 -7.96 -8.39
N ALA A 163 1.30 -9.21 -8.85
CA ALA A 163 1.23 -9.53 -10.28
C ALA A 163 0.28 -10.71 -10.59
N ILE A 164 -0.21 -10.76 -11.84
CA ILE A 164 -0.98 -11.88 -12.39
C ILE A 164 -0.33 -12.39 -13.69
N GLY A 165 -0.52 -13.66 -14.02
CA GLY A 165 0.13 -14.33 -15.16
C GLY A 165 -0.83 -14.94 -16.16
N TRP A 166 -0.72 -14.47 -17.41
CA TRP A 166 -1.33 -15.01 -18.63
C TRP A 166 -0.42 -14.61 -19.82
N ASN A 167 -0.96 -14.27 -21.00
CA ASN A 167 -0.16 -13.84 -22.15
C ASN A 167 0.67 -12.60 -21.84
N ASN A 168 1.91 -12.55 -22.30
CA ASN A 168 2.84 -11.42 -22.12
C ASN A 168 2.55 -10.21 -23.03
N THR A 169 1.29 -9.95 -23.36
CA THR A 169 0.88 -8.78 -24.15
C THR A 169 0.77 -7.55 -23.25
N ASP A 170 1.31 -6.41 -23.68
CA ASP A 170 1.11 -5.16 -22.95
C ASP A 170 -0.31 -4.61 -23.15
N TYR A 171 -1.18 -4.89 -22.19
CA TYR A 171 -2.55 -4.39 -22.20
C TYR A 171 -2.70 -2.94 -21.71
N SER A 172 -1.64 -2.15 -21.52
CA SER A 172 -1.75 -0.80 -20.92
C SER A 172 -2.81 0.08 -21.61
N ASN A 173 -2.90 -0.01 -22.94
CA ASN A 173 -3.83 0.77 -23.76
C ASN A 173 -5.09 0.01 -24.18
N TYR A 174 -5.28 -1.22 -23.69
CA TYR A 174 -6.43 -2.05 -24.05
C TYR A 174 -7.62 -1.77 -23.13
N THR A 175 -8.80 -1.75 -23.72
CA THR A 175 -10.10 -1.82 -23.06
C THR A 175 -10.37 -3.23 -22.55
N LEU A 176 -11.31 -3.36 -21.60
CA LEU A 176 -11.75 -4.67 -21.12
C LEU A 176 -12.38 -5.52 -22.22
N GLU A 177 -13.07 -4.91 -23.18
CA GLU A 177 -13.67 -5.61 -24.32
C GLU A 177 -12.60 -6.21 -25.24
N GLU A 178 -11.51 -5.48 -25.50
CA GLU A 178 -10.39 -5.98 -26.30
C GLU A 178 -9.68 -7.15 -25.60
N ILE A 179 -9.42 -7.03 -24.29
CA ILE A 179 -8.82 -8.13 -23.51
C ILE A 179 -9.75 -9.36 -23.53
N THR A 180 -11.06 -9.16 -23.36
CA THR A 180 -12.04 -10.26 -23.36
C THR A 180 -12.04 -11.05 -24.69
N LYS A 181 -11.79 -10.37 -25.82
CA LYS A 181 -11.67 -11.02 -27.13
C LYS A 181 -10.41 -11.89 -27.27
N GLU A 182 -9.37 -11.66 -26.47
CA GLU A 182 -8.19 -12.53 -26.45
C GLU A 182 -8.38 -13.78 -25.60
N TYR A 183 -9.30 -13.74 -24.63
CA TYR A 183 -9.54 -14.81 -23.66
C TYR A 183 -10.97 -15.38 -23.73
N VAL A 184 -11.52 -15.54 -24.94
CA VAL A 184 -12.94 -15.89 -25.19
C VAL A 184 -13.44 -17.07 -24.34
N ASP A 185 -12.58 -18.06 -24.08
CA ASP A 185 -12.92 -19.27 -23.31
C ASP A 185 -12.19 -19.37 -21.96
N ASP A 186 -11.49 -18.32 -21.52
CA ASP A 186 -10.83 -18.27 -20.21
C ASP A 186 -11.48 -17.23 -19.29
N ALA A 187 -12.58 -17.65 -18.66
CA ALA A 187 -13.31 -16.84 -17.69
C ALA A 187 -12.45 -16.40 -16.49
N LYS A 188 -11.39 -17.16 -16.14
CA LYS A 188 -10.49 -16.80 -15.03
C LYS A 188 -9.57 -15.65 -15.44
N ALA A 189 -9.03 -15.69 -16.66
CA ALA A 189 -8.26 -14.59 -17.22
C ALA A 189 -9.10 -13.31 -17.28
N ILE A 190 -10.31 -13.40 -17.86
CA ILE A 190 -11.21 -12.24 -18.00
C ILE A 190 -11.50 -11.62 -16.63
N ALA A 191 -11.82 -12.44 -15.62
CA ALA A 191 -12.08 -11.96 -14.27
C ALA A 191 -10.84 -11.28 -13.65
N ALA A 192 -9.65 -11.90 -13.76
CA ALA A 192 -8.42 -11.34 -13.21
C ALA A 192 -8.03 -10.02 -13.89
N PHE A 193 -8.12 -9.93 -15.22
CA PHE A 193 -7.84 -8.70 -15.96
C PHE A 193 -8.86 -7.61 -15.68
N THR A 194 -10.13 -7.97 -15.51
CA THR A 194 -11.17 -7.03 -15.10
C THR A 194 -10.82 -6.41 -13.75
N LEU A 195 -10.43 -7.23 -12.77
CA LEU A 195 -10.12 -6.76 -11.43
C LEU A 195 -8.83 -5.94 -11.38
N ILE A 196 -7.72 -6.40 -11.98
CA ILE A 196 -6.45 -5.65 -11.93
C ILE A 196 -6.56 -4.29 -12.63
N LYS A 197 -7.42 -4.16 -13.66
CA LYS A 197 -7.70 -2.90 -14.35
C LYS A 197 -8.58 -1.95 -13.54
N GLN A 198 -9.34 -2.46 -12.57
CA GLN A 198 -10.14 -1.65 -11.65
C GLN A 198 -9.34 -1.14 -10.45
N ILE A 199 -8.21 -1.76 -10.12
CA ILE A 199 -7.39 -1.32 -9.00
C ILE A 199 -6.88 0.10 -9.25
N LYS A 200 -7.09 0.94 -8.24
CA LYS A 200 -6.58 2.31 -8.18
C LYS A 200 -5.75 2.51 -6.93
N GLU A 201 -4.97 3.57 -6.94
CA GLU A 201 -4.16 3.96 -5.78
C GLU A 201 -5.04 4.13 -4.53
N GLY A 202 -4.58 3.64 -3.38
CA GLY A 202 -5.34 3.65 -2.12
C GLY A 202 -6.15 2.37 -1.85
N ASP A 203 -6.38 1.53 -2.86
CA ASP A 203 -7.00 0.21 -2.65
C ASP A 203 -6.10 -0.71 -1.78
N ILE A 204 -6.74 -1.57 -0.98
CA ILE A 204 -6.05 -2.51 -0.09
C ILE A 204 -5.75 -3.79 -0.85
N ILE A 205 -4.51 -4.28 -0.74
CA ILE A 205 -4.06 -5.53 -1.35
C ILE A 205 -3.65 -6.51 -0.25
N CYS A 206 -4.29 -7.69 -0.24
CA CYS A 206 -4.04 -8.78 0.68
C CYS A 206 -3.44 -9.97 -0.06
N CYS A 207 -2.17 -10.29 0.19
CA CYS A 207 -1.52 -11.48 -0.35
C CYS A 207 -1.89 -12.70 0.49
N THR A 208 -2.62 -13.64 -0.08
CA THR A 208 -3.19 -14.79 0.63
C THR A 208 -2.22 -15.97 0.71
N ASN A 209 -2.24 -16.66 1.85
CA ASN A 209 -1.67 -17.99 2.00
C ASN A 209 -2.81 -19.03 2.08
N ASN A 210 -3.64 -19.09 1.05
CA ASN A 210 -4.83 -19.94 1.00
C ASN A 210 -5.68 -19.80 2.28
N ALA A 211 -5.95 -20.91 2.96
CA ALA A 211 -6.74 -20.96 4.19
C ALA A 211 -5.94 -20.70 5.47
N TYR A 212 -4.62 -20.51 5.36
CA TYR A 212 -3.74 -20.36 6.52
C TYR A 212 -3.65 -18.92 7.02
N GLY A 213 -3.92 -17.94 6.16
CA GLY A 213 -3.90 -16.52 6.51
C GLY A 213 -3.35 -15.66 5.38
N LEU A 214 -2.56 -14.64 5.71
CA LEU A 214 -2.01 -13.66 4.77
C LEU A 214 -0.47 -13.60 4.85
N TRP A 215 0.19 -13.57 3.70
CA TRP A 215 1.61 -13.25 3.62
C TRP A 215 1.87 -11.77 3.94
N GLY A 216 1.00 -10.89 3.45
CA GLY A 216 1.06 -9.49 3.79
C GLY A 216 -0.13 -8.67 3.31
N ILE A 217 -0.25 -7.49 3.89
CA ILE A 217 -1.24 -6.47 3.57
C ILE A 217 -0.50 -5.22 3.11
N GLY A 218 -0.95 -4.64 2.01
CA GLY A 218 -0.36 -3.44 1.43
C GLY A 218 -1.39 -2.53 0.78
N ILE A 219 -0.90 -1.39 0.29
CA ILE A 219 -1.71 -0.38 -0.40
C ILE A 219 -1.26 -0.29 -1.85
N ALA A 220 -2.20 -0.27 -2.80
CA ALA A 220 -1.90 0.04 -4.18
C ALA A 220 -1.35 1.47 -4.31
N THR A 221 -0.20 1.61 -4.96
CA THR A 221 0.45 2.90 -5.26
C THR A 221 0.53 3.17 -6.76
N SER A 222 -0.08 2.31 -7.57
CA SER A 222 -0.39 2.58 -8.97
C SER A 222 -1.60 1.78 -9.42
N SER A 223 -2.21 2.22 -10.53
CA SER A 223 -3.04 1.36 -11.38
C SER A 223 -2.20 0.36 -12.17
N TYR A 224 -2.87 -0.40 -13.06
CA TYR A 224 -2.26 -1.40 -13.95
C TYR A 224 -0.96 -0.92 -14.61
N ARG A 225 0.03 -1.82 -14.64
CA ARG A 225 1.30 -1.68 -15.34
C ARG A 225 1.67 -3.01 -16.00
N PHE A 226 2.59 -2.93 -16.95
CA PHE A 226 3.14 -4.10 -17.64
C PHE A 226 4.66 -4.06 -17.61
N LYS A 227 5.26 -5.22 -17.33
CA LYS A 227 6.68 -5.49 -17.55
C LYS A 227 6.84 -7.00 -17.69
N GLU A 228 7.34 -7.43 -18.84
CA GLU A 228 7.53 -8.84 -19.12
C GLU A 228 8.37 -9.53 -18.04
N ASN A 229 7.86 -10.67 -17.56
CA ASN A 229 8.47 -11.55 -16.57
C ASN A 229 8.91 -10.82 -15.29
N ILE A 230 8.16 -9.80 -14.87
CA ILE A 230 8.49 -9.02 -13.66
C ILE A 230 8.47 -9.87 -12.38
N HIS A 231 7.71 -10.96 -12.34
CA HIS A 231 7.58 -11.80 -11.16
C HIS A 231 7.77 -13.28 -11.51
N LYS A 232 8.65 -13.98 -10.76
CA LYS A 232 8.82 -15.44 -10.88
C LYS A 232 7.83 -16.11 -9.95
N ALA A 233 6.84 -16.77 -10.53
CA ALA A 233 5.79 -17.46 -9.79
C ALA A 233 6.25 -18.83 -9.27
N GLY A 234 7.20 -19.47 -9.95
CA GLY A 234 7.76 -20.74 -9.51
C GLY A 234 8.02 -21.68 -10.69
N VAL A 235 7.94 -22.98 -10.40
CA VAL A 235 7.97 -24.05 -11.39
C VAL A 235 6.60 -24.72 -11.36
N ASP A 236 5.96 -24.87 -12.51
CA ASP A 236 4.64 -25.48 -12.63
C ASP A 236 4.69 -27.01 -12.56
N GLU A 237 3.54 -27.66 -12.76
CA GLU A 237 3.41 -29.12 -12.68
C GLU A 237 4.13 -29.85 -13.83
N ASP A 238 4.38 -29.15 -14.94
CA ASP A 238 5.09 -29.66 -16.12
C ASP A 238 6.63 -29.49 -15.99
N GLY A 239 7.08 -28.80 -14.95
CA GLY A 239 8.50 -28.53 -14.69
C GLY A 239 9.03 -27.27 -15.36
N GLU A 240 8.15 -26.45 -15.94
CA GLU A 240 8.52 -25.21 -16.63
C GLU A 240 8.50 -24.01 -15.68
N GLU A 241 9.37 -23.03 -15.95
CA GLU A 241 9.40 -21.81 -15.14
C GLU A 241 8.21 -20.89 -15.48
N ALA A 242 7.41 -20.58 -14.46
CA ALA A 242 6.26 -19.69 -14.58
C ALA A 242 6.61 -18.25 -14.18
N TYR A 243 6.22 -17.29 -15.03
CA TYR A 243 6.44 -15.86 -14.83
C TYR A 243 5.18 -15.03 -15.05
N TYR A 244 5.01 -13.96 -14.27
CA TYR A 244 3.89 -13.02 -14.36
C TYR A 244 4.40 -11.65 -14.84
N SER A 245 3.60 -11.00 -15.70
CA SER A 245 4.01 -9.77 -16.41
C SER A 245 3.10 -8.56 -16.15
N HIS A 246 1.88 -8.79 -15.66
CA HIS A 246 0.90 -7.74 -15.39
C HIS A 246 0.89 -7.45 -13.91
N TYR A 247 1.10 -6.19 -13.53
CA TYR A 247 1.34 -5.86 -12.13
C TYR A 247 0.79 -4.49 -11.73
N ILE A 248 0.76 -4.25 -10.43
CA ILE A 248 0.62 -2.92 -9.85
C ILE A 248 1.71 -2.73 -8.80
N ASN A 249 2.06 -1.48 -8.49
CA ASN A 249 2.93 -1.18 -7.36
C ASN A 249 2.14 -1.28 -6.06
N VAL A 250 2.73 -1.88 -5.03
CA VAL A 250 2.14 -2.08 -3.71
C VAL A 250 3.13 -1.67 -2.63
N ALA A 251 2.70 -0.81 -1.71
CA ALA A 251 3.41 -0.56 -0.47
C ALA A 251 2.98 -1.61 0.57
N TRP A 252 3.77 -2.66 0.74
CA TRP A 252 3.55 -3.69 1.78
C TRP A 252 3.90 -3.13 3.17
N ILE A 253 2.93 -3.16 4.09
CA ILE A 253 3.05 -2.52 5.41
C ILE A 253 2.86 -3.46 6.60
N CYS A 254 2.10 -4.56 6.43
CA CYS A 254 1.87 -5.53 7.49
C CYS A 254 2.22 -6.92 6.97
N PHE A 255 3.23 -7.55 7.55
CA PHE A 255 3.72 -8.88 7.20
C PHE A 255 4.58 -9.41 8.36
N LYS A 256 4.82 -10.72 8.39
CA LYS A 256 5.84 -11.31 9.27
C LYS A 256 7.11 -11.50 8.45
N GLU A 257 8.25 -11.03 8.96
CA GLU A 257 9.55 -11.25 8.31
C GLU A 257 9.83 -12.74 8.09
N GLN A 258 9.33 -13.57 9.01
CA GLN A 258 9.37 -15.02 8.94
C GLN A 258 7.96 -15.59 8.94
N GLY A 259 7.60 -16.34 7.91
CA GLY A 259 6.30 -16.98 7.77
C GLY A 259 5.19 -16.04 7.28
N PHE A 260 3.97 -16.26 7.77
CA PHE A 260 2.76 -15.53 7.37
C PHE A 260 1.95 -15.11 8.61
N ILE A 261 1.05 -14.14 8.44
CA ILE A 261 0.05 -13.74 9.43
C ILE A 261 -1.03 -14.84 9.46
N PRO A 262 -1.12 -15.67 10.51
CA PRO A 262 -2.10 -16.74 10.57
C PRO A 262 -3.51 -16.20 10.75
N THR A 263 -4.51 -16.94 10.30
CA THR A 263 -5.93 -16.58 10.42
C THR A 263 -6.35 -16.24 11.86
N SER A 264 -5.72 -16.85 12.87
CA SER A 264 -5.94 -16.55 14.29
C SER A 264 -5.63 -15.10 14.68
N ASP A 265 -4.66 -14.49 14.00
CA ASP A 265 -4.18 -13.14 14.30
C ASP A 265 -5.01 -12.07 13.57
N LEU A 266 -5.90 -12.48 12.64
CA LEU A 266 -6.71 -11.57 11.83
C LEU A 266 -8.05 -11.19 12.50
N HIS A 267 -8.34 -11.77 13.68
CA HIS A 267 -9.55 -11.46 14.46
C HIS A 267 -10.85 -11.46 13.64
N ILE A 268 -10.99 -12.41 12.70
CA ILE A 268 -12.19 -12.53 11.86
C ILE A 268 -13.33 -13.06 12.71
N HIS A 269 -14.34 -12.21 12.94
CA HIS A 269 -15.52 -12.53 13.75
C HIS A 269 -16.79 -12.60 12.89
N ALA A 270 -17.76 -13.41 13.31
CA ALA A 270 -19.05 -13.50 12.63
C ALA A 270 -19.73 -12.11 12.55
N PRO A 271 -20.38 -11.76 11.41
CA PRO A 271 -20.72 -12.62 10.28
C PRO A 271 -19.61 -12.75 9.22
N GLU A 272 -18.45 -12.10 9.40
CA GLU A 272 -17.35 -12.20 8.45
C GLU A 272 -16.80 -13.63 8.41
N LYS A 273 -16.52 -14.09 7.18
CA LYS A 273 -15.86 -15.37 6.92
C LYS A 273 -14.53 -15.11 6.24
N MET A 274 -13.59 -16.01 6.49
CA MET A 274 -12.30 -16.04 5.80
C MET A 274 -12.52 -15.91 4.29
N TRP A 275 -11.71 -15.07 3.66
CA TRP A 275 -11.82 -14.76 2.24
C TRP A 275 -11.57 -16.02 1.40
N GLN A 276 -12.14 -16.04 0.20
CA GLN A 276 -12.03 -17.20 -0.69
C GLN A 276 -10.55 -17.51 -0.93
N PRO A 277 -10.07 -18.72 -0.56
CA PRO A 277 -8.66 -19.07 -0.75
C PRO A 277 -8.35 -19.44 -2.21
N TYR A 278 -9.37 -19.39 -3.09
CA TYR A 278 -9.31 -19.86 -4.46
C TYR A 278 -9.64 -18.71 -5.42
N GLY A 279 -8.88 -18.63 -6.50
CA GLY A 279 -8.95 -17.56 -7.49
C GLY A 279 -7.64 -16.77 -7.54
N THR A 280 -7.25 -16.32 -8.73
CA THR A 280 -6.01 -15.53 -8.90
C THR A 280 -6.14 -14.19 -8.20
N LEU A 281 -7.20 -13.45 -8.49
CA LEU A 281 -7.51 -12.14 -7.91
C LEU A 281 -9.00 -12.09 -7.58
N THR A 282 -9.35 -11.65 -6.37
CA THR A 282 -10.75 -11.44 -5.95
C THR A 282 -10.90 -10.10 -5.24
N GLN A 283 -12.14 -9.60 -5.10
CA GLN A 283 -12.45 -8.29 -4.52
C GLN A 283 -13.50 -8.43 -3.42
N LYS A 284 -13.39 -7.58 -2.38
CA LYS A 284 -14.46 -7.25 -1.45
C LYS A 284 -14.58 -5.73 -1.28
N ASP A 285 -15.78 -5.28 -0.96
CA ASP A 285 -15.98 -3.90 -0.52
C ASP A 285 -15.41 -3.71 0.88
N ILE A 286 -14.86 -2.53 1.14
CA ILE A 286 -14.43 -2.14 2.47
C ILE A 286 -15.67 -1.65 3.23
N PRO A 287 -15.98 -2.22 4.40
CA PRO A 287 -17.12 -1.81 5.23
C PRO A 287 -17.15 -0.31 5.55
#